data_AF-A0A3G6RPA5-F1
#
_entry.id   AF-A0A3G6RPA5-F1
#
_cell.length_a   1.000
_cell.length_b   1.000
_cell.length_c   1.000
_cell.angle_alpha   90.00
_cell.angle_beta   90.00
_cell.angle_gamma   90.00
#
_symmetry.space_group_name_H-M   'P 1'
#
loop_
_entity.id
_entity.type
_entity.pdbx_description
1 polymer ?
#
loop_
_entity_poly.entity_id
_entity_poly.type
_entity_poly.pdbx_seq_one_letter_code
_entity_poly.pdbx_strand_id
1 'polypeptide(L)'
;MTDLDLLHFEQLKKDVQGQYLKEYTPSQDDISKWKGIDIIYFQEDLRKKAKGNISEKSFYTYFKTSPVTKLPRIDMLNLLSIYAGYDSWYEFKKQHLFAGELLQENDDLEEEEITELEKTVTDSPQLPKTEIQPKKVEIKPHENVDLQKTNTENQQISNKTTQVNETEVSAVSPKKNFFKKNAWAFVTSILITITGLLGFKDVLFSKTYKYCFIDKDRGVSVINTLEIMVVKENESPLMYKIKPGDCFFYSTKDKNLKMRISAPFYEPLEVNRNLENAPEEEKIELKPDDYKMAVYYFSIKDIKGGNPEEQVALIKQKRNQLENLISNNAIIYQVYDNDTYGIERLDKQKYITLVTTPTTSLKNLSVIEMKKDANGKIISIKFKITSTDEKNK
;
A
#
# COMPACT_ATOMS: atom_id res chain seq x y z
N MET A 1 16.40 -9.33 -18.09
CA MET A 1 15.73 -9.95 -19.25
C MET A 1 14.25 -9.70 -19.04
N THR A 2 13.63 -8.87 -19.88
CA THR A 2 12.31 -8.28 -19.61
C THR A 2 11.20 -9.21 -20.09
N ASP A 3 10.14 -9.36 -19.27
CA ASP A 3 8.90 -10.04 -19.69
C ASP A 3 8.27 -9.38 -20.92
N LEU A 4 8.61 -8.12 -21.17
CA LEU A 4 8.20 -7.34 -22.33
C LEU A 4 8.76 -7.86 -23.66
N ASP A 5 10.03 -8.30 -23.71
CA ASP A 5 10.59 -8.88 -24.95
C ASP A 5 9.92 -10.23 -25.28
N LEU A 6 9.56 -11.03 -24.27
CA LEU A 6 8.78 -12.25 -24.46
C LEU A 6 7.38 -11.96 -25.02
N LEU A 7 6.73 -10.88 -24.57
CA LEU A 7 5.44 -10.45 -25.08
C LEU A 7 5.51 -9.98 -26.54
N HIS A 8 6.55 -9.19 -26.90
CA HIS A 8 6.83 -8.84 -28.29
C HIS A 8 7.03 -10.10 -29.16
N PHE A 9 7.72 -11.12 -28.64
CA PHE A 9 7.98 -12.35 -29.40
C PHE A 9 6.71 -13.18 -29.64
N GLU A 10 5.79 -13.24 -28.68
CA GLU A 10 4.46 -13.85 -28.90
C GLU A 10 3.62 -13.07 -29.90
N GLN A 11 3.81 -11.74 -30.01
CA GLN A 11 3.18 -10.96 -31.08
C GLN A 11 3.81 -11.26 -32.45
N LEU A 12 5.14 -11.28 -32.56
CA LEU A 12 5.84 -11.65 -33.80
C LEU A 12 5.43 -13.03 -34.32
N LYS A 13 5.21 -14.01 -33.42
CA LYS A 13 4.71 -15.34 -33.80
C LYS A 13 3.35 -15.30 -34.51
N LYS A 14 2.45 -14.39 -34.12
CA LYS A 14 1.14 -14.21 -34.79
C LYS A 14 1.31 -13.57 -36.16
N ASP A 15 2.19 -12.58 -36.28
CA ASP A 15 2.43 -11.88 -37.54
C ASP A 15 3.09 -12.82 -38.57
N VAL A 16 4.05 -13.65 -38.12
CA VAL A 16 4.63 -14.76 -38.91
C VAL A 16 3.57 -15.75 -39.36
N GLN A 17 2.66 -16.17 -38.46
CA GLN A 17 1.54 -17.05 -38.83
C GLN A 17 0.62 -16.38 -39.86
N GLY A 18 0.21 -15.14 -39.62
CA GLY A 18 -0.66 -14.37 -40.52
C GLY A 18 -0.04 -14.15 -41.89
N GLN A 19 1.29 -13.97 -41.96
CA GLN A 19 2.01 -13.84 -43.21
C GLN A 19 2.04 -15.15 -44.01
N TYR A 20 2.26 -16.30 -43.37
CA TYR A 20 2.21 -17.61 -44.04
C TYR A 20 0.79 -17.92 -44.56
N LEU A 21 -0.24 -17.61 -43.76
CA LEU A 21 -1.66 -17.84 -44.10
C LEU A 21 -2.18 -17.00 -45.28
N LYS A 22 -1.45 -15.96 -45.74
CA LYS A 22 -1.82 -15.18 -46.94
C LYS A 22 -1.62 -15.97 -48.24
N GLU A 23 -0.66 -16.89 -48.27
CA GLU A 23 -0.24 -17.61 -49.48
C GLU A 23 -0.41 -19.14 -49.37
N TYR A 24 -0.55 -19.68 -48.16
CA TYR A 24 -0.59 -21.12 -47.90
C TYR A 24 -1.74 -21.51 -46.95
N THR A 25 -2.34 -22.67 -47.19
CA THR A 25 -3.35 -23.28 -46.32
C THR A 25 -2.74 -24.51 -45.59
N PRO A 26 -2.18 -24.35 -44.38
CA PRO A 26 -1.67 -25.47 -43.57
C PRO A 26 -2.80 -26.35 -43.03
N SER A 27 -2.44 -27.48 -42.42
CA SER A 27 -3.41 -28.42 -41.83
C SER A 27 -4.26 -27.86 -40.69
N GLN A 28 -3.81 -26.77 -40.05
CA GLN A 28 -4.46 -26.04 -38.96
C GLN A 28 -4.06 -24.57 -39.03
N ASP A 29 -4.96 -23.63 -38.75
CA ASP A 29 -4.65 -22.19 -38.81
C ASP A 29 -3.56 -21.78 -37.79
N ASP A 30 -3.55 -22.46 -36.63
CA ASP A 30 -2.67 -22.20 -35.50
C ASP A 30 -1.28 -22.84 -35.68
N ILE A 31 -0.23 -22.02 -35.75
CA ILE A 31 1.16 -22.43 -35.95
C ILE A 31 1.68 -23.38 -34.86
N SER A 32 1.11 -23.31 -33.64
CA SER A 32 1.45 -24.23 -32.56
C SER A 32 0.91 -25.64 -32.79
N LYS A 33 0.04 -25.86 -33.77
CA LYS A 33 -0.56 -27.18 -34.10
C LYS A 33 0.08 -27.87 -35.30
N TRP A 34 0.77 -27.14 -36.18
CA TRP A 34 1.44 -27.64 -37.40
C TRP A 34 2.35 -28.86 -37.15
N LYS A 35 2.35 -29.85 -38.04
CA LYS A 35 3.14 -31.09 -37.88
C LYS A 35 3.93 -31.41 -39.13
N GLY A 36 5.16 -31.91 -38.96
CA GLY A 36 5.95 -32.55 -40.03
C GLY A 36 5.96 -31.75 -41.33
N ILE A 37 5.10 -32.15 -42.27
CA ILE A 37 4.95 -31.52 -43.58
C ILE A 37 4.64 -30.01 -43.52
N ASP A 38 3.77 -29.55 -42.60
CA ASP A 38 3.48 -28.12 -42.44
C ASP A 38 4.73 -27.34 -42.00
N ILE A 39 5.54 -27.95 -41.13
CA ILE A 39 6.77 -27.36 -40.60
C ILE A 39 7.83 -27.30 -41.71
N ILE A 40 7.90 -28.32 -42.56
CA ILE A 40 8.80 -28.36 -43.72
C ILE A 40 8.44 -27.27 -44.73
N TYR A 41 7.15 -27.14 -45.10
CA TYR A 41 6.71 -26.10 -46.03
C TYR A 41 6.94 -24.69 -45.49
N PHE A 42 6.68 -24.46 -44.19
CA PHE A 42 7.08 -23.20 -43.54
C PHE A 42 8.59 -22.95 -43.58
N GLN A 43 9.42 -23.97 -43.31
CA GLN A 43 10.88 -23.86 -43.41
C GLN A 43 11.36 -23.54 -44.84
N GLU A 44 10.68 -24.05 -45.86
CA GLU A 44 10.98 -23.72 -47.26
C GLU A 44 10.56 -22.30 -47.63
N ASP A 45 9.38 -21.83 -47.20
CA ASP A 45 8.93 -20.46 -47.46
C ASP A 45 9.80 -19.42 -46.73
N LEU A 46 10.16 -19.70 -45.47
CA LEU A 46 11.10 -18.90 -44.69
C LEU A 46 12.45 -18.72 -45.42
N ARG A 47 12.97 -19.80 -46.03
CA ARG A 47 14.20 -19.76 -46.83
C ARG A 47 14.04 -18.95 -48.12
N LYS A 48 12.88 -19.02 -48.78
CA LYS A 48 12.58 -18.28 -50.02
C LYS A 48 12.48 -16.77 -49.76
N LYS A 49 11.72 -16.36 -48.73
CA LYS A 49 11.42 -14.95 -48.45
C LYS A 49 12.51 -14.25 -47.64
N ALA A 50 12.95 -14.85 -46.54
CA ALA A 50 13.86 -14.23 -45.57
C ALA A 50 15.31 -14.74 -45.64
N LYS A 51 15.64 -15.61 -46.61
CA LYS A 51 17.00 -16.13 -46.92
C LYS A 51 17.75 -16.80 -45.74
N GLY A 52 17.04 -17.21 -44.69
CA GLY A 52 17.60 -17.93 -43.55
C GLY A 52 16.88 -19.25 -43.26
N ASN A 53 17.40 -20.01 -42.30
CA ASN A 53 16.87 -21.32 -41.93
C ASN A 53 16.52 -21.39 -40.43
N ILE A 54 15.40 -22.05 -40.12
CA ILE A 54 15.07 -22.47 -38.76
C ILE A 54 15.18 -23.99 -38.67
N SER A 55 15.76 -24.50 -37.59
CA SER A 55 15.80 -25.95 -37.35
C SER A 55 14.45 -26.45 -36.84
N GLU A 56 14.11 -27.71 -37.10
CA GLU A 56 12.91 -28.32 -36.55
C GLU A 56 12.90 -28.23 -35.00
N LYS A 57 14.03 -28.52 -34.36
CA LYS A 57 14.19 -28.35 -32.90
C LYS A 57 13.86 -26.92 -32.44
N SER A 58 14.29 -25.90 -33.18
CA SER A 58 13.98 -24.49 -32.89
C SER A 58 12.48 -24.21 -33.06
N PHE A 59 11.84 -24.77 -34.09
CA PHE A 59 10.39 -24.65 -34.27
C PHE A 59 9.63 -25.25 -33.07
N TYR A 60 9.98 -26.47 -32.65
CA TYR A 60 9.43 -27.08 -31.42
C TYR A 60 9.76 -26.29 -30.14
N THR A 61 10.91 -25.60 -30.07
CA THR A 61 11.32 -24.85 -28.87
C THR A 61 10.57 -23.51 -28.71
N TYR A 62 10.11 -22.89 -29.81
CA TYR A 62 9.57 -21.52 -29.77
C TYR A 62 8.13 -21.38 -30.27
N PHE A 63 7.68 -22.24 -31.20
CA PHE A 63 6.32 -22.21 -31.75
C PHE A 63 5.38 -23.22 -31.09
N LYS A 64 5.90 -24.33 -30.53
CA LYS A 64 5.09 -25.35 -29.83
C LYS A 64 4.93 -25.09 -28.34
N THR A 65 5.87 -24.41 -27.69
CA THR A 65 5.75 -24.04 -26.28
C THR A 65 4.84 -22.82 -26.13
N SER A 66 3.82 -22.93 -25.28
CA SER A 66 2.97 -21.81 -24.87
C SER A 66 2.73 -21.90 -23.35
N PRO A 67 3.08 -20.86 -22.56
CA PRO A 67 3.79 -19.64 -22.97
C PRO A 67 5.26 -19.92 -23.33
N VAL A 68 5.87 -19.09 -24.18
CA VAL A 68 7.33 -19.13 -24.41
C VAL A 68 8.06 -18.65 -23.14
N THR A 69 8.96 -19.49 -22.62
CA THR A 69 9.74 -19.20 -21.41
C THR A 69 11.13 -18.64 -21.67
N LYS A 70 11.55 -18.59 -22.95
CA LYS A 70 12.89 -18.16 -23.36
C LYS A 70 12.87 -17.59 -24.77
N LEU A 71 13.54 -16.46 -24.96
CA LEU A 71 13.71 -15.85 -26.28
C LEU A 71 14.66 -16.65 -27.19
N PRO A 72 14.42 -16.63 -28.51
CA PRO A 72 15.41 -16.98 -29.52
C PRO A 72 16.66 -16.08 -29.48
N ARG A 73 17.71 -16.50 -30.19
CA ARG A 73 18.85 -15.61 -30.48
C ARG A 73 18.42 -14.50 -31.44
N ILE A 74 19.10 -13.36 -31.39
CA ILE A 74 18.81 -12.19 -32.21
C ILE A 74 18.74 -12.50 -33.72
N ASP A 75 19.60 -13.38 -34.22
CA ASP A 75 19.59 -13.82 -35.63
C ASP A 75 18.25 -14.45 -36.04
N MET A 76 17.64 -15.22 -35.15
CA MET A 76 16.36 -15.88 -35.39
C MET A 76 15.18 -14.91 -35.23
N LEU A 77 15.30 -13.94 -34.33
CA LEU A 77 14.32 -12.85 -34.20
C LEU A 77 14.31 -11.99 -35.47
N ASN A 78 15.48 -11.54 -35.92
CA ASN A 78 15.63 -10.81 -37.19
C ASN A 78 15.08 -11.60 -38.38
N LEU A 79 15.41 -12.90 -38.48
CA LEU A 79 14.89 -13.77 -39.55
C LEU A 79 13.35 -13.84 -39.58
N LEU A 80 12.72 -13.92 -38.41
CA LEU A 80 11.26 -13.97 -38.29
C LEU A 80 10.62 -12.60 -38.54
N SER A 81 11.25 -11.50 -38.13
CA SER A 81 10.83 -10.14 -38.46
C SER A 81 10.89 -9.87 -39.96
N ILE A 82 11.99 -10.22 -40.63
CA ILE A 82 12.14 -10.11 -42.09
C ILE A 82 11.08 -10.94 -42.81
N TYR A 83 10.79 -12.15 -42.32
CA TYR A 83 9.72 -12.96 -42.88
C TYR A 83 8.35 -12.30 -42.75
N ALA A 84 8.03 -11.72 -41.59
CA ALA A 84 6.76 -11.03 -41.33
C ALA A 84 6.63 -9.67 -42.05
N GLY A 85 7.72 -9.13 -42.60
CA GLY A 85 7.73 -7.90 -43.43
C GLY A 85 8.43 -6.69 -42.80
N TYR A 86 9.22 -6.88 -41.74
CA TYR A 86 9.96 -5.83 -41.01
C TYR A 86 11.47 -5.99 -41.21
N ASP A 87 12.22 -4.89 -41.35
CA ASP A 87 13.66 -4.96 -41.68
C ASP A 87 14.53 -5.65 -40.60
N SER A 88 14.10 -5.61 -39.33
CA SER A 88 14.81 -6.26 -38.21
C SER A 88 13.91 -6.51 -37.01
N TRP A 89 14.41 -7.24 -36.01
CA TRP A 89 13.76 -7.36 -34.69
C TRP A 89 13.60 -6.01 -33.99
N TYR A 90 14.58 -5.11 -34.14
CA TYR A 90 14.52 -3.76 -33.59
C TYR A 90 13.39 -2.95 -34.24
N GLU A 91 13.28 -2.97 -35.58
CA GLU A 91 12.18 -2.33 -36.31
C GLU A 91 10.81 -2.95 -35.99
N PHE A 92 10.74 -4.28 -35.86
CA PHE A 92 9.52 -4.93 -35.41
C PHE A 92 9.08 -4.42 -34.03
N LYS A 93 10.00 -4.37 -33.05
CA LYS A 93 9.69 -3.78 -31.74
C LYS A 93 9.28 -2.32 -31.90
N LYS A 94 10.03 -1.52 -32.66
CA LYS A 94 9.75 -0.10 -32.91
C LYS A 94 8.31 0.16 -33.36
N GLN A 95 7.82 -0.68 -34.27
CA GLN A 95 6.46 -0.57 -34.82
C GLN A 95 5.37 -1.21 -33.92
N HIS A 96 5.75 -2.03 -32.95
CA HIS A 96 4.87 -2.72 -32.00
C HIS A 96 5.11 -2.28 -30.54
N LEU A 97 5.62 -1.06 -30.37
CA LEU A 97 6.04 -0.50 -29.10
C LEU A 97 4.90 -0.56 -28.07
N PHE A 98 5.08 -1.33 -26.99
CA PHE A 98 4.22 -1.20 -25.82
C PHE A 98 4.43 0.17 -25.17
N ALA A 99 3.41 0.70 -24.50
CA ALA A 99 3.41 2.06 -23.94
C ALA A 99 4.49 2.37 -22.89
N GLY A 100 5.29 1.38 -22.46
CA GLY A 100 6.49 1.58 -21.64
C GLY A 100 7.75 1.89 -22.44
N GLU A 101 7.92 1.31 -23.64
CA GLU A 101 9.06 1.60 -24.52
C GLU A 101 8.88 2.94 -25.27
N LEU A 102 7.62 3.40 -25.48
CA LEU A 102 7.31 4.76 -25.99
C LEU A 102 7.84 5.88 -25.11
N LEU A 103 8.11 5.62 -23.83
CA LEU A 103 8.68 6.62 -22.93
C LEU A 103 10.20 6.61 -22.97
N GLN A 104 10.84 5.46 -23.24
CA GLN A 104 12.29 5.40 -23.40
C GLN A 104 12.74 6.08 -24.70
N GLU A 105 12.07 5.88 -25.84
CA GLU A 105 12.45 6.61 -27.06
C GLU A 105 12.25 8.14 -26.93
N ASN A 106 11.33 8.62 -26.07
CA ASN A 106 11.21 10.06 -25.80
C ASN A 106 12.26 10.56 -24.80
N ASP A 107 12.53 9.81 -23.72
CA ASP A 107 13.61 10.12 -22.77
C ASP A 107 14.99 10.13 -23.51
N ASP A 108 15.24 9.18 -24.43
CA ASP A 108 16.45 9.10 -25.27
C ASP A 108 16.57 10.28 -26.26
N LEU A 109 15.47 10.72 -26.89
CA LEU A 109 15.43 11.89 -27.77
C LEU A 109 15.66 13.20 -26.99
N GLU A 110 15.12 13.31 -25.78
CA GLU A 110 15.41 14.43 -24.87
C GLU A 110 16.90 14.44 -24.47
N GLU A 111 17.52 13.29 -24.17
CA GLU A 111 18.97 13.22 -23.89
C GLU A 111 19.85 13.64 -25.09
N GLU A 112 19.47 13.31 -26.33
CA GLU A 112 20.18 13.80 -27.52
C GLU A 112 20.07 15.33 -27.69
N GLU A 113 18.89 15.94 -27.49
CA GLU A 113 18.71 17.40 -27.50
C GLU A 113 19.51 18.09 -26.39
N ILE A 114 19.52 17.54 -25.17
CA ILE A 114 20.31 18.07 -24.04
C ILE A 114 21.81 18.03 -24.39
N THR A 115 22.27 17.02 -25.11
CA THR A 115 23.67 16.88 -25.53
C THR A 115 24.09 17.89 -26.62
N GLU A 116 23.16 18.39 -27.45
CA GLU A 116 23.42 19.55 -28.34
C GLU A 116 23.40 20.88 -27.58
N LEU A 117 22.54 21.01 -26.57
CA LEU A 117 22.47 22.19 -25.71
C LEU A 117 23.74 22.34 -24.83
N GLU A 118 24.31 21.26 -24.30
CA GLU A 118 25.58 21.33 -23.54
C GLU A 118 26.77 21.76 -24.41
N LYS A 119 26.80 21.38 -25.69
CA LYS A 119 27.82 21.84 -26.67
C LYS A 119 27.71 23.33 -26.99
N THR A 120 26.52 23.92 -26.91
CA THR A 120 26.33 25.36 -27.14
C THR A 120 26.59 26.20 -25.88
N VAL A 121 26.50 25.60 -24.68
CA VAL A 121 26.83 26.28 -23.40
C VAL A 121 28.33 26.32 -23.10
N THR A 122 29.15 25.49 -23.75
CA THR A 122 30.61 25.42 -23.49
C THR A 122 31.42 26.57 -24.11
N ASP A 123 30.86 27.33 -25.04
CA ASP A 123 31.55 28.38 -25.83
C ASP A 123 31.36 29.81 -25.27
N SER A 124 31.34 30.00 -23.95
CA SER A 124 31.32 31.35 -23.34
C SER A 124 32.12 31.49 -22.04
N PRO A 125 32.70 32.70 -21.76
CA PRO A 125 33.84 32.81 -20.84
C PRO A 125 33.48 32.80 -19.35
N GLN A 126 34.38 32.23 -18.55
CA GLN A 126 34.23 32.00 -17.10
C GLN A 126 34.52 33.23 -16.21
N LEU A 127 33.95 33.23 -14.99
CA LEU A 127 34.56 33.47 -13.65
C LEU A 127 33.60 34.24 -12.70
N PRO A 128 33.73 34.12 -11.34
CA PRO A 128 34.34 33.06 -10.53
C PRO A 128 33.42 32.49 -9.43
N LYS A 129 33.82 31.36 -8.83
CA LYS A 129 33.16 30.69 -7.69
C LYS A 129 33.46 31.36 -6.33
N THR A 130 32.54 31.24 -5.38
CA THR A 130 32.85 31.33 -3.93
C THR A 130 32.01 30.33 -3.13
N GLU A 131 32.65 29.35 -2.49
CA GLU A 131 32.05 28.43 -1.51
C GLU A 131 32.18 28.99 -0.08
N ILE A 132 31.19 28.79 0.78
CA ILE A 132 31.37 28.84 2.25
C ILE A 132 30.47 27.79 2.94
N GLN A 133 31.10 26.83 3.64
CA GLN A 133 30.55 26.14 4.83
C GLN A 133 31.48 26.46 6.01
N PRO A 134 30.99 26.62 7.26
CA PRO A 134 30.90 25.50 8.22
C PRO A 134 29.67 25.68 9.20
N LYS A 135 29.50 25.04 10.37
CA LYS A 135 30.33 24.14 11.21
C LYS A 135 29.44 23.22 12.09
N LYS A 136 29.99 22.10 12.56
CA LYS A 136 29.42 21.16 13.57
C LYS A 136 29.93 21.49 14.98
N VAL A 137 29.12 21.29 16.02
CA VAL A 137 29.54 21.30 17.44
C VAL A 137 29.12 20.00 18.12
N GLU A 138 30.00 19.47 18.98
CA GLU A 138 29.89 18.19 19.68
C GLU A 138 30.01 18.45 21.19
N ILE A 139 29.23 17.73 22.02
CA ILE A 139 29.33 17.77 23.48
C ILE A 139 29.29 16.32 24.00
N LYS A 140 30.21 15.98 24.91
CA LYS A 140 30.33 14.69 25.60
C LYS A 140 30.19 14.89 27.14
N PRO A 141 29.93 13.82 27.91
CA PRO A 141 29.19 13.91 29.16
C PRO A 141 30.05 14.16 30.41
N HIS A 142 29.38 14.44 31.54
CA HIS A 142 30.00 14.61 32.85
C HIS A 142 29.74 13.40 33.76
N GLU A 143 30.74 13.04 34.57
CA GLU A 143 30.71 11.90 35.50
C GLU A 143 30.32 12.32 36.95
N ASN A 144 30.00 11.33 37.78
CA ASN A 144 29.38 11.38 39.11
C ASN A 144 30.32 11.76 40.27
N VAL A 145 29.74 12.07 41.43
CA VAL A 145 30.36 11.91 42.76
C VAL A 145 29.38 11.22 43.72
N ASP A 146 29.88 10.25 44.49
CA ASP A 146 29.16 9.36 45.44
C ASP A 146 29.22 9.88 46.89
N LEU A 147 28.19 9.61 47.70
CA LEU A 147 28.23 9.71 49.17
C LEU A 147 27.36 8.64 49.90
N GLN A 148 28.04 7.57 50.32
CA GLN A 148 27.92 6.87 51.63
C GLN A 148 26.83 5.78 51.88
N LYS A 149 27.26 4.52 51.72
CA LYS A 149 27.29 3.40 52.69
C LYS A 149 26.34 3.36 53.91
N THR A 150 25.74 2.18 54.15
CA THR A 150 26.07 1.27 55.30
C THR A 150 25.40 -0.12 55.14
N ASN A 151 26.05 -1.18 55.65
CA ASN A 151 25.56 -2.57 55.66
C ASN A 151 24.98 -2.96 57.03
N THR A 152 24.22 -4.08 57.15
CA THR A 152 24.52 -5.25 58.04
C THR A 152 23.42 -6.34 58.00
N GLU A 153 23.82 -7.51 57.49
CA GLU A 153 23.55 -8.92 57.88
C GLU A 153 22.27 -9.47 58.57
N ASN A 154 21.79 -10.56 57.95
CA ASN A 154 21.49 -11.92 58.48
C ASN A 154 20.21 -12.30 59.26
N GLN A 155 19.76 -13.53 58.95
CA GLN A 155 18.62 -14.32 59.48
C GLN A 155 19.01 -15.03 60.82
N GLN A 156 18.23 -15.85 61.54
CA GLN A 156 17.12 -16.77 61.19
C GLN A 156 16.39 -17.27 62.50
N ILE A 157 15.71 -18.44 62.45
CA ILE A 157 15.09 -19.29 63.51
C ILE A 157 13.57 -19.04 63.70
N SER A 158 12.65 -20.00 63.90
CA SER A 158 12.45 -21.44 63.54
C SER A 158 11.39 -22.07 64.50
N ASN A 159 10.24 -22.46 63.93
CA ASN A 159 9.40 -23.66 64.26
C ASN A 159 8.52 -23.81 65.54
N LYS A 160 7.29 -24.33 65.27
CA LYS A 160 6.45 -25.29 66.06
C LYS A 160 5.69 -24.74 67.31
N THR A 161 4.48 -25.17 67.73
CA THR A 161 3.60 -26.37 67.59
C THR A 161 2.13 -25.97 67.92
N THR A 162 1.08 -26.12 67.09
CA THR A 162 0.10 -27.26 66.92
C THR A 162 -1.11 -27.33 67.90
N GLN A 163 -2.35 -27.25 67.34
CA GLN A 163 -3.64 -27.87 67.77
C GLN A 163 -4.37 -27.44 69.09
N VAL A 164 -5.70 -27.61 69.31
CA VAL A 164 -6.96 -27.63 68.48
C VAL A 164 -8.21 -27.76 69.42
N ASN A 165 -9.43 -27.50 68.92
CA ASN A 165 -10.79 -27.79 69.47
C ASN A 165 -11.48 -26.87 70.53
N GLU A 166 -12.43 -26.07 70.03
CA GLU A 166 -13.89 -26.05 70.34
C GLU A 166 -14.47 -26.47 71.72
N THR A 167 -15.36 -25.62 72.26
CA THR A 167 -16.74 -26.03 72.66
C THR A 167 -17.71 -24.81 72.67
N GLU A 168 -19.00 -25.03 72.41
CA GLU A 168 -20.07 -24.02 72.38
C GLU A 168 -20.65 -23.69 73.78
N VAL A 169 -21.40 -22.57 73.90
CA VAL A 169 -22.83 -22.50 74.32
C VAL A 169 -23.27 -21.05 74.64
N SER A 170 -24.49 -20.71 74.25
CA SER A 170 -25.13 -19.38 74.31
C SER A 170 -25.72 -18.97 75.67
N ALA A 171 -25.69 -17.67 76.01
CA ALA A 171 -26.63 -17.04 76.96
C ALA A 171 -26.84 -15.52 76.75
N VAL A 172 -28.06 -15.05 76.99
CA VAL A 172 -28.72 -13.85 76.43
C VAL A 172 -28.46 -12.51 77.16
N SER A 173 -28.02 -11.48 76.40
CA SER A 173 -28.26 -10.01 76.60
C SER A 173 -27.68 -9.31 77.87
N PRO A 174 -27.44 -7.96 77.86
CA PRO A 174 -28.46 -6.94 77.63
C PRO A 174 -28.09 -5.84 76.61
N LYS A 175 -29.10 -5.11 76.12
CA LYS A 175 -28.92 -3.89 75.30
C LYS A 175 -28.12 -2.83 76.08
N LYS A 176 -26.88 -2.55 75.67
CA LYS A 176 -26.14 -1.32 76.01
C LYS A 176 -25.82 -0.53 74.73
N ASN A 177 -25.84 0.79 74.82
CA ASN A 177 -25.75 1.75 73.71
C ASN A 177 -24.51 1.57 72.81
N PHE A 178 -24.60 0.68 71.82
CA PHE A 178 -23.54 0.42 70.83
C PHE A 178 -23.11 1.67 70.07
N PHE A 179 -24.07 2.55 69.76
CA PHE A 179 -23.86 3.80 69.01
C PHE A 179 -22.94 4.83 69.68
N LYS A 180 -22.72 4.75 71.01
CA LYS A 180 -21.83 5.71 71.71
C LYS A 180 -20.42 5.18 71.97
N LYS A 181 -20.19 3.86 71.98
CA LYS A 181 -18.85 3.28 72.18
C LYS A 181 -18.15 2.94 70.86
N ASN A 182 -18.92 2.62 69.81
CA ASN A 182 -18.39 2.25 68.50
C ASN A 182 -18.44 3.43 67.49
N ALA A 183 -18.81 4.64 67.92
CA ALA A 183 -18.89 5.82 67.07
C ALA A 183 -17.58 6.07 66.29
N TRP A 184 -16.42 5.89 66.94
CA TRP A 184 -15.13 6.02 66.29
C TRP A 184 -14.91 4.98 65.18
N ALA A 185 -15.39 3.75 65.34
CA ALA A 185 -15.33 2.71 64.30
C ALA A 185 -16.26 3.00 63.11
N PHE A 186 -17.41 3.64 63.34
CA PHE A 186 -18.24 4.16 62.24
C PHE A 186 -17.56 5.33 61.53
N VAL A 187 -16.96 6.26 62.28
CA VAL A 187 -16.22 7.39 61.70
C VAL A 187 -15.01 6.93 60.90
N THR A 188 -14.21 5.96 61.38
CA THR A 188 -13.09 5.41 60.60
C THR A 188 -13.56 4.60 59.40
N SER A 189 -14.65 3.83 59.49
CA SER A 189 -15.24 3.12 58.35
C SER A 189 -15.75 4.09 57.27
N ILE A 190 -16.42 5.18 57.67
CA ILE A 190 -16.84 6.27 56.79
C ILE A 190 -15.62 6.98 56.18
N LEU A 191 -14.56 7.23 56.97
CA LEU A 191 -13.33 7.84 56.46
C LEU A 191 -12.62 6.93 55.45
N ILE A 192 -12.55 5.63 55.70
CA ILE A 192 -11.94 4.63 54.80
C ILE A 192 -12.74 4.52 53.50
N THR A 193 -14.07 4.50 53.56
CA THR A 193 -14.92 4.47 52.35
C THR A 193 -14.84 5.77 51.56
N ILE A 194 -14.84 6.95 52.21
CA ILE A 194 -14.62 8.24 51.54
C ILE A 194 -13.22 8.32 50.93
N THR A 195 -12.18 7.87 51.64
CA THR A 195 -10.80 7.88 51.14
C THR A 195 -10.63 6.92 49.97
N GLY A 196 -11.29 5.76 50.01
CA GLY A 196 -11.39 4.84 48.87
C GLY A 196 -12.09 5.49 47.67
N LEU A 197 -13.24 6.13 47.89
CA LEU A 197 -14.00 6.83 46.84
C LEU A 197 -13.17 7.96 46.20
N LEU A 198 -12.40 8.71 47.01
CA LEU A 198 -11.49 9.76 46.55
C LEU A 198 -10.27 9.19 45.81
N GLY A 199 -9.73 8.05 46.25
CA GLY A 199 -8.62 7.35 45.57
C GLY A 199 -9.03 6.78 44.21
N PHE A 200 -10.27 6.28 44.08
CA PHE A 200 -10.82 5.76 42.83
C PHE A 200 -11.65 6.77 42.03
N LYS A 201 -11.69 8.05 42.43
CA LYS A 201 -12.44 9.13 41.76
C LYS A 201 -12.18 9.16 40.25
N ASP A 202 -10.94 8.86 39.86
CA ASP A 202 -10.51 9.02 38.48
C ASP A 202 -11.01 7.92 37.54
N VAL A 203 -11.50 6.81 38.07
CA VAL A 203 -12.19 5.73 37.33
C VAL A 203 -13.70 5.81 37.51
N LEU A 204 -14.18 6.28 38.67
CA LEU A 204 -15.62 6.39 38.98
C LEU A 204 -16.34 7.54 38.24
N PHE A 205 -15.63 8.60 37.84
CA PHE A 205 -16.23 9.78 37.22
C PHE A 205 -15.95 9.95 35.71
N SER A 206 -15.29 8.99 35.06
CA SER A 206 -15.13 8.97 33.60
C SER A 206 -16.35 8.35 32.92
N LYS A 207 -16.92 9.04 31.93
CA LYS A 207 -17.96 8.47 31.05
C LYS A 207 -17.31 7.82 29.83
N THR A 208 -17.86 6.70 29.39
CA THR A 208 -17.40 5.97 28.21
C THR A 208 -18.39 6.12 27.07
N TYR A 209 -17.94 6.68 25.96
CA TYR A 209 -18.73 6.91 24.76
C TYR A 209 -18.40 5.86 23.70
N LYS A 210 -19.41 5.40 22.97
CA LYS A 210 -19.35 4.38 21.92
C LYS A 210 -19.71 5.01 20.58
N TYR A 211 -18.74 5.05 19.67
CA TYR A 211 -18.90 5.57 18.31
C TYR A 211 -18.83 4.43 17.30
N CYS A 212 -19.92 4.16 16.61
CA CYS A 212 -19.97 3.16 15.53
C CYS A 212 -19.99 3.85 14.17
N PHE A 213 -19.28 3.31 13.18
CA PHE A 213 -19.06 3.99 11.89
C PHE A 213 -19.77 3.25 10.76
N ILE A 214 -20.62 3.99 10.04
CA ILE A 214 -21.39 3.47 8.91
C ILE A 214 -21.05 4.23 7.63
N ASP A 215 -21.12 3.51 6.53
CA ASP A 215 -21.01 4.03 5.18
C ASP A 215 -22.28 4.82 4.85
N LYS A 216 -22.12 6.11 4.53
CA LYS A 216 -23.26 7.02 4.31
C LYS A 216 -24.21 6.55 3.20
N ASP A 217 -23.65 6.02 2.11
CA ASP A 217 -24.42 5.74 0.91
C ASP A 217 -25.01 4.32 0.92
N ARG A 218 -24.33 3.39 1.62
CA ARG A 218 -24.76 1.98 1.72
C ARG A 218 -25.50 1.63 3.02
N GLY A 219 -25.40 2.46 4.07
CA GLY A 219 -26.00 2.22 5.38
C GLY A 219 -25.42 1.04 6.17
N VAL A 220 -24.32 0.44 5.70
CA VAL A 220 -23.63 -0.72 6.31
C VAL A 220 -22.35 -0.27 7.02
N SER A 221 -21.74 -1.14 7.84
CA SER A 221 -20.45 -0.85 8.47
C SER A 221 -19.35 -0.56 7.44
N VAL A 222 -18.44 0.34 7.79
CA VAL A 222 -17.32 0.73 6.93
C VAL A 222 -16.32 -0.41 6.69
N ILE A 223 -15.74 -0.43 5.49
CA ILE A 223 -14.94 -1.57 4.97
C ILE A 223 -13.43 -1.47 5.23
N ASN A 224 -12.94 -0.33 5.71
CA ASN A 224 -11.51 -0.12 5.98
C ASN A 224 -11.25 0.06 7.48
N THR A 225 -10.00 -0.22 7.88
CA THR A 225 -9.45 0.25 9.15
C THR A 225 -9.57 1.78 9.23
N LEU A 226 -10.09 2.29 10.34
CA LEU A 226 -10.17 3.71 10.63
C LEU A 226 -9.00 4.15 11.48
N GLU A 227 -8.44 5.31 11.17
CA GLU A 227 -7.50 6.02 12.02
C GLU A 227 -8.21 7.22 12.65
N ILE A 228 -8.33 7.20 13.98
CA ILE A 228 -9.02 8.23 14.77
C ILE A 228 -7.96 9.00 15.56
N MET A 229 -7.85 10.29 15.27
CA MET A 229 -6.99 11.24 15.96
C MET A 229 -7.83 12.06 16.94
N VAL A 230 -7.76 11.75 18.23
CA VAL A 230 -8.41 12.56 19.28
C VAL A 230 -7.49 13.73 19.64
N VAL A 231 -7.98 14.95 19.52
CA VAL A 231 -7.26 16.19 19.80
C VAL A 231 -7.72 16.75 21.13
N LYS A 232 -6.77 16.98 22.02
CA LYS A 232 -6.97 17.60 23.34
C LYS A 232 -6.32 18.98 23.39
N GLU A 233 -6.77 19.82 24.32
CA GLU A 233 -6.16 21.13 24.54
C GLU A 233 -4.79 20.98 25.22
N ASN A 234 -3.77 21.65 24.69
CA ASN A 234 -2.38 21.66 25.19
C ASN A 234 -1.67 20.29 25.26
N GLU A 235 -2.25 19.23 24.69
CA GLU A 235 -1.67 17.88 24.62
C GLU A 235 -1.45 17.44 23.16
N SER A 236 -0.52 16.51 22.95
CA SER A 236 -0.33 15.85 21.65
C SER A 236 -1.55 14.98 21.30
N PRO A 237 -1.99 14.92 20.02
CA PRO A 237 -3.13 14.10 19.63
C PRO A 237 -2.93 12.60 19.93
N LEU A 238 -3.98 11.95 20.42
CA LEU A 238 -4.01 10.51 20.69
C LEU A 238 -4.51 9.77 19.45
N MET A 239 -3.73 8.78 18.99
CA MET A 239 -4.01 8.03 17.75
C MET A 239 -4.55 6.63 18.06
N TYR A 240 -5.68 6.28 17.47
CA TYR A 240 -6.33 4.97 17.60
C TYR A 240 -6.55 4.35 16.21
N LYS A 241 -6.38 3.02 16.11
CA LYS A 241 -6.70 2.25 14.90
C LYS A 241 -7.82 1.25 15.19
N ILE A 242 -8.93 1.38 14.46
CA ILE A 242 -10.16 0.59 14.64
C ILE A 242 -10.34 -0.29 13.41
N LYS A 243 -10.63 -1.58 13.59
CA LYS A 243 -10.82 -2.53 12.47
C LYS A 243 -12.17 -2.26 11.78
N PRO A 244 -12.33 -2.70 10.51
CA PRO A 244 -13.64 -2.66 9.84
C PRO A 244 -14.73 -3.32 10.68
N GLY A 245 -15.86 -2.64 10.87
CA GLY A 245 -17.00 -3.13 11.66
C GLY A 245 -16.93 -2.95 13.18
N ASP A 246 -15.75 -2.69 13.76
CA ASP A 246 -15.63 -2.42 15.20
C ASP A 246 -16.07 -0.97 15.54
N CYS A 247 -16.65 -0.79 16.73
CA CYS A 247 -16.95 0.54 17.27
C CYS A 247 -15.78 1.07 18.13
N PHE A 248 -15.57 2.38 18.11
CA PHE A 248 -14.60 3.06 18.96
C PHE A 248 -15.20 3.34 20.34
N PHE A 249 -14.50 2.90 21.39
CA PHE A 249 -14.86 3.18 22.78
C PHE A 249 -13.86 4.18 23.36
N TYR A 250 -14.35 5.32 23.84
CA TYR A 250 -13.52 6.38 24.40
C TYR A 250 -14.02 6.79 25.79
N SER A 251 -13.18 6.59 26.82
CA SER A 251 -13.49 6.98 28.19
C SER A 251 -12.80 8.30 28.52
N THR A 252 -13.57 9.30 28.94
CA THR A 252 -13.03 10.62 29.32
C THR A 252 -13.87 11.32 30.39
N LYS A 253 -13.28 12.38 30.96
CA LYS A 253 -13.92 13.38 31.82
C LYS A 253 -14.02 14.74 31.12
N ASP A 254 -13.44 14.87 29.94
CA ASP A 254 -13.40 16.11 29.17
C ASP A 254 -14.82 16.50 28.75
N LYS A 255 -15.14 17.80 28.81
CA LYS A 255 -16.48 18.30 28.42
C LYS A 255 -16.70 18.32 26.91
N ASN A 256 -15.62 18.31 26.14
CA ASN A 256 -15.66 18.35 24.68
C ASN A 256 -14.77 17.25 24.10
N LEU A 257 -15.23 16.62 23.03
CA LEU A 257 -14.45 15.70 22.22
C LEU A 257 -14.26 16.31 20.84
N LYS A 258 -12.99 16.59 20.48
CA LYS A 258 -12.60 16.88 19.11
C LYS A 258 -11.81 15.69 18.58
N MET A 259 -12.27 15.08 17.49
CA MET A 259 -11.55 14.01 16.81
C MET A 259 -11.60 14.16 15.30
N ARG A 260 -10.52 13.77 14.62
CA ARG A 260 -10.47 13.64 13.16
C ARG A 260 -10.42 12.15 12.82
N ILE A 261 -11.41 11.70 12.05
CA ILE A 261 -11.51 10.32 11.57
C ILE A 261 -11.00 10.30 10.13
N SER A 262 -10.16 9.34 9.80
CA SER A 262 -9.61 9.16 8.46
C SER A 262 -9.55 7.69 8.08
N ALA A 263 -9.74 7.41 6.78
CA ALA A 263 -9.67 6.07 6.23
C ALA A 263 -9.28 6.10 4.74
N PRO A 264 -8.75 5.00 4.18
CA PRO A 264 -8.34 4.92 2.78
C PRO A 264 -9.42 5.26 1.75
N PHE A 265 -10.67 4.84 1.94
CA PHE A 265 -11.75 5.01 0.94
C PHE A 265 -12.86 5.98 1.36
N TYR A 266 -12.67 6.74 2.43
CA TYR A 266 -13.63 7.72 2.92
C TYR A 266 -13.04 9.14 2.92
N GLU A 267 -13.90 10.14 2.91
CA GLU A 267 -13.49 11.52 3.15
C GLU A 267 -13.13 11.71 4.64
N PRO A 268 -12.03 12.42 4.98
CA PRO A 268 -11.71 12.69 6.38
C PRO A 268 -12.81 13.52 7.04
N LEU A 269 -13.27 13.09 8.22
CA LEU A 269 -14.35 13.75 8.95
C LEU A 269 -13.81 14.34 10.26
N GLU A 270 -14.03 15.64 10.47
CA GLU A 270 -13.82 16.27 11.77
C GLU A 270 -15.11 16.23 12.58
N VAL A 271 -15.03 15.67 13.78
CA VAL A 271 -16.12 15.53 14.73
C VAL A 271 -15.80 16.37 15.95
N ASN A 272 -16.69 17.32 16.24
CA ASN A 272 -16.69 18.10 17.47
C ASN A 272 -18.00 17.80 18.23
N ARG A 273 -17.91 17.44 19.50
CA ARG A 273 -19.06 17.08 20.36
C ARG A 273 -18.89 17.71 21.74
N ASN A 274 -19.94 18.35 22.22
CA ASN A 274 -20.07 18.65 23.65
C ASN A 274 -20.60 17.38 24.34
N LEU A 275 -19.79 16.81 25.23
CA LEU A 275 -20.02 15.54 25.92
C LEU A 275 -20.97 15.66 27.13
N GLU A 276 -21.31 16.87 27.58
CA GLU A 276 -22.28 17.08 28.66
C GLU A 276 -23.70 16.65 28.23
N ASN A 277 -24.03 16.86 26.95
CA ASN A 277 -25.34 16.54 26.36
C ASN A 277 -25.28 15.46 25.26
N ALA A 278 -24.11 14.85 25.01
CA ALA A 278 -23.97 13.80 23.99
C ALA A 278 -24.60 12.47 24.46
N PRO A 279 -25.17 11.67 23.54
CA PRO A 279 -25.58 10.30 23.85
C PRO A 279 -24.35 9.43 24.12
N GLU A 280 -24.53 8.37 24.93
CA GLU A 280 -23.45 7.39 25.20
C GLU A 280 -23.12 6.52 23.98
N GLU A 281 -24.07 6.32 23.08
CA GLU A 281 -23.87 5.65 21.78
C GLU A 281 -24.27 6.57 20.63
N GLU A 282 -23.36 6.77 19.67
CA GLU A 282 -23.56 7.56 18.46
C GLU A 282 -23.15 6.75 17.22
N LYS A 283 -23.94 6.86 16.14
CA LYS A 283 -23.56 6.37 14.81
C LYS A 283 -23.04 7.54 13.98
N ILE A 284 -21.83 7.41 13.46
CA ILE A 284 -21.16 8.42 12.63
C ILE A 284 -21.16 7.92 11.19
N GLU A 285 -21.82 8.69 10.31
CA GLU A 285 -21.81 8.46 8.87
C GLU A 285 -20.50 8.97 8.26
N LEU A 286 -19.72 8.05 7.68
CA LEU A 286 -18.55 8.38 6.88
C LEU A 286 -18.94 8.37 5.40
N LYS A 287 -18.74 9.50 4.72
CA LYS A 287 -19.00 9.65 3.30
C LYS A 287 -17.89 8.94 2.49
N PRO A 288 -18.23 8.00 1.59
CA PRO A 288 -17.28 7.42 0.66
C PRO A 288 -16.55 8.48 -0.17
N ASP A 289 -15.28 8.21 -0.49
CA ASP A 289 -14.52 9.01 -1.45
C ASP A 289 -14.53 8.31 -2.80
N ASP A 290 -15.51 8.66 -3.64
CA ASP A 290 -15.74 8.08 -4.96
C ASP A 290 -14.47 8.03 -5.83
N TYR A 291 -13.60 9.05 -5.70
CA TYR A 291 -12.36 9.13 -6.46
C TYR A 291 -11.33 8.11 -5.97
N LYS A 292 -11.13 8.00 -4.65
CA LYS A 292 -10.24 6.98 -4.07
C LYS A 292 -10.77 5.57 -4.34
N MET A 293 -12.09 5.36 -4.24
CA MET A 293 -12.73 4.08 -4.57
C MET A 293 -12.61 3.74 -6.05
N ALA A 294 -12.83 4.69 -6.95
CA ALA A 294 -12.67 4.49 -8.39
C ALA A 294 -11.21 4.16 -8.75
N VAL A 295 -10.23 4.93 -8.27
CA VAL A 295 -8.80 4.68 -8.51
C VAL A 295 -8.39 3.31 -7.98
N TYR A 296 -8.83 2.93 -6.77
CA TYR A 296 -8.58 1.59 -6.24
C TYR A 296 -9.23 0.49 -7.09
N TYR A 297 -10.53 0.61 -7.38
CA TYR A 297 -11.29 -0.32 -8.23
C TYR A 297 -10.60 -0.53 -9.59
N PHE A 298 -10.19 0.55 -10.25
CA PHE A 298 -9.44 0.48 -11.49
C PHE A 298 -8.09 -0.22 -11.28
N SER A 299 -7.34 0.12 -10.24
CA SER A 299 -6.01 -0.47 -9.96
C SER A 299 -6.06 -1.99 -9.72
N ILE A 300 -7.06 -2.49 -8.98
CA ILE A 300 -7.12 -3.91 -8.57
C ILE A 300 -7.96 -4.82 -9.48
N LYS A 301 -8.82 -4.28 -10.36
CA LYS A 301 -9.68 -5.09 -11.21
C LYS A 301 -8.87 -5.72 -12.35
N ASP A 302 -8.51 -6.99 -12.18
CA ASP A 302 -8.02 -7.83 -13.29
C ASP A 302 -9.01 -7.76 -14.46
N ILE A 303 -8.50 -7.50 -15.66
CA ILE A 303 -9.28 -7.58 -16.90
C ILE A 303 -9.33 -9.06 -17.31
N LYS A 304 -10.38 -9.76 -16.88
CA LYS A 304 -10.58 -11.21 -17.13
C LYS A 304 -11.78 -11.46 -18.03
N GLY A 305 -11.57 -12.31 -19.02
CA GLY A 305 -12.61 -12.74 -19.96
C GLY A 305 -12.90 -11.70 -21.03
N GLY A 306 -13.47 -12.17 -22.14
CA GLY A 306 -13.66 -11.38 -23.36
C GLY A 306 -12.57 -11.64 -24.40
N ASN A 307 -12.84 -11.24 -25.64
CA ASN A 307 -11.87 -11.33 -26.73
C ASN A 307 -10.71 -10.33 -26.52
N PRO A 308 -9.58 -10.44 -27.24
CA PRO A 308 -8.45 -9.52 -27.06
C PRO A 308 -8.77 -8.04 -27.32
N GLU A 309 -9.69 -7.75 -28.24
CA GLU A 309 -10.09 -6.38 -28.61
C GLU A 309 -10.90 -5.70 -27.49
N GLU A 310 -11.81 -6.43 -26.85
CA GLU A 310 -12.58 -5.99 -25.68
C GLU A 310 -11.64 -5.65 -24.50
N GLN A 311 -10.60 -6.46 -24.29
CA GLN A 311 -9.61 -6.20 -23.25
C GLN A 311 -8.82 -4.91 -23.53
N VAL A 312 -8.38 -4.69 -24.77
CA VAL A 312 -7.72 -3.44 -25.20
C VAL A 312 -8.65 -2.24 -25.06
N ALA A 313 -9.93 -2.38 -25.44
CA ALA A 313 -10.94 -1.32 -25.28
C ALA A 313 -11.16 -0.95 -23.81
N LEU A 314 -11.23 -1.93 -22.91
CA LEU A 314 -11.35 -1.71 -21.46
C LEU A 314 -10.11 -1.04 -20.86
N ILE A 315 -8.89 -1.42 -21.29
CA ILE A 315 -7.65 -0.73 -20.90
C ILE A 315 -7.70 0.74 -21.34
N LYS A 316 -8.09 0.99 -22.61
CA LYS A 316 -8.19 2.35 -23.16
C LYS A 316 -9.23 3.20 -22.44
N GLN A 317 -10.39 2.64 -22.10
CA GLN A 317 -11.42 3.31 -21.30
C GLN A 317 -10.90 3.67 -19.90
N LYS A 318 -10.30 2.70 -19.19
CA LYS A 318 -9.71 2.90 -17.86
C LYS A 318 -8.61 3.97 -17.89
N ARG A 319 -7.74 3.97 -18.91
CA ARG A 319 -6.72 5.00 -19.13
C ARG A 319 -7.35 6.39 -19.27
N ASN A 320 -8.32 6.55 -20.17
CA ASN A 320 -9.02 7.81 -20.41
C ASN A 320 -9.75 8.34 -19.15
N GLN A 321 -10.29 7.45 -18.32
CA GLN A 321 -10.90 7.83 -17.05
C GLN A 321 -9.85 8.38 -16.07
N LEU A 322 -8.72 7.69 -15.88
CA LEU A 322 -7.64 8.17 -15.02
C LEU A 322 -7.00 9.48 -15.54
N GLU A 323 -6.88 9.65 -16.85
CA GLU A 323 -6.43 10.90 -17.48
C GLU A 323 -7.29 12.11 -17.11
N ASN A 324 -8.61 11.93 -17.04
CA ASN A 324 -9.53 13.01 -16.69
C ASN A 324 -9.51 13.32 -15.18
N LEU A 325 -9.42 12.29 -14.34
CA LEU A 325 -9.46 12.39 -12.87
C LEU A 325 -8.16 12.95 -12.28
N ILE A 326 -7.00 12.65 -12.87
CA ILE A 326 -5.68 13.07 -12.35
C ILE A 326 -5.25 14.39 -13.03
N SER A 327 -4.77 15.34 -12.24
CA SER A 327 -4.25 16.61 -12.76
C SER A 327 -2.93 16.41 -13.50
N ASN A 328 -2.67 17.21 -14.53
CA ASN A 328 -1.42 17.15 -15.30
C ASN A 328 -0.19 17.53 -14.47
N ASN A 329 -0.38 18.29 -13.38
CA ASN A 329 0.67 18.66 -12.42
C ASN A 329 0.62 17.83 -11.12
N ALA A 330 -0.05 16.67 -11.12
CA ALA A 330 -0.18 15.84 -9.92
C ALA A 330 1.18 15.32 -9.42
N ILE A 331 1.39 15.35 -8.10
CA ILE A 331 2.60 14.85 -7.46
C ILE A 331 2.35 13.43 -6.94
N ILE A 332 2.94 12.44 -7.60
CA ILE A 332 2.70 11.02 -7.33
C ILE A 332 3.96 10.39 -6.72
N TYR A 333 3.81 9.66 -5.62
CA TYR A 333 4.89 8.96 -4.94
C TYR A 333 4.58 7.48 -4.74
N GLN A 334 5.51 6.63 -5.15
CA GLN A 334 5.57 5.23 -4.74
C GLN A 334 6.50 5.10 -3.54
N VAL A 335 6.02 4.47 -2.47
CA VAL A 335 6.83 4.10 -1.31
C VAL A 335 7.18 2.63 -1.42
N TYR A 336 8.46 2.29 -1.30
CA TYR A 336 8.96 0.93 -1.30
C TYR A 336 9.02 0.36 0.13
N ASP A 337 8.78 -0.94 0.27
CA ASP A 337 8.97 -1.70 1.51
C ASP A 337 10.39 -2.29 1.45
N ASN A 338 11.38 -1.56 1.96
CA ASN A 338 12.79 -1.92 1.98
C ASN A 338 13.49 -1.30 3.22
N ASP A 339 14.64 -1.87 3.64
CA ASP A 339 15.35 -1.48 4.87
C ASP A 339 15.72 0.02 4.96
N THR A 340 15.86 0.68 3.81
CA THR A 340 16.09 2.12 3.68
C THR A 340 14.93 2.78 2.97
N TYR A 341 14.16 3.63 3.67
CA TYR A 341 12.92 4.27 3.21
C TYR A 341 13.01 4.83 1.77
N GLY A 342 12.62 4.00 0.80
CA GLY A 342 12.68 4.32 -0.62
C GLY A 342 11.41 5.03 -1.07
N ILE A 343 11.57 6.23 -1.64
CA ILE A 343 10.50 6.93 -2.34
C ILE A 343 10.91 7.22 -3.78
N GLU A 344 10.03 6.87 -4.72
CA GLU A 344 10.15 7.25 -6.12
C GLU A 344 9.04 8.23 -6.46
N ARG A 345 9.39 9.28 -7.19
CA ARG A 345 8.42 10.22 -7.75
C ARG A 345 8.05 9.76 -9.15
N LEU A 346 6.76 9.52 -9.37
CA LEU A 346 6.21 9.21 -10.68
C LEU A 346 5.53 10.45 -11.27
N ASP A 347 5.58 10.61 -12.58
CA ASP A 347 4.68 11.49 -13.29
C ASP A 347 3.30 10.83 -13.51
N LYS A 348 2.35 11.62 -14.04
CA LYS A 348 0.99 11.17 -14.34
C LYS A 348 0.95 9.98 -15.30
N GLN A 349 1.75 10.00 -16.37
CA GLN A 349 1.77 8.97 -17.40
C GLN A 349 2.38 7.67 -16.89
N LYS A 350 3.52 7.73 -16.19
CA LYS A 350 4.17 6.56 -15.54
C LYS A 350 3.23 5.92 -14.51
N TYR A 351 2.52 6.71 -13.69
CA TYR A 351 1.50 6.16 -12.78
C TYR A 351 0.30 5.52 -13.49
N ILE A 352 -0.29 6.21 -14.47
CA ILE A 352 -1.45 5.69 -15.21
C ILE A 352 -1.07 4.41 -15.97
N THR A 353 0.09 4.37 -16.61
CA THR A 353 0.64 3.15 -17.23
C THR A 353 0.82 2.05 -16.19
N LEU A 354 1.48 2.31 -15.06
CA LEU A 354 1.68 1.33 -13.98
C LEU A 354 0.36 0.68 -13.53
N VAL A 355 -0.69 1.47 -13.23
CA VAL A 355 -1.97 0.91 -12.77
C VAL A 355 -2.87 0.38 -13.88
N THR A 356 -2.55 0.59 -15.16
CA THR A 356 -3.28 0.03 -16.31
C THR A 356 -2.63 -1.23 -16.89
N THR A 357 -1.32 -1.41 -16.71
CA THR A 357 -0.58 -2.63 -17.10
C THR A 357 -1.18 -3.88 -16.43
N PRO A 358 -1.51 -4.93 -17.20
CA PRO A 358 -1.97 -6.20 -16.63
C PRO A 358 -0.86 -6.94 -15.87
N THR A 359 -0.72 -6.68 -14.58
CA THR A 359 0.23 -7.37 -13.69
C THR A 359 -0.41 -7.76 -12.37
N THR A 360 -0.03 -8.94 -11.85
CA THR A 360 -0.53 -9.49 -10.59
C THR A 360 -0.09 -8.67 -9.37
N SER A 361 1.04 -7.97 -9.46
CA SER A 361 1.59 -7.16 -8.36
C SER A 361 0.66 -6.02 -7.93
N LEU A 362 -0.17 -5.49 -8.83
CA LEU A 362 -1.15 -4.43 -8.51
C LEU A 362 -2.23 -4.87 -7.51
N LYS A 363 -2.43 -6.18 -7.29
CA LYS A 363 -3.34 -6.69 -6.25
C LYS A 363 -2.93 -6.28 -4.85
N ASN A 364 -1.63 -6.02 -4.67
CA ASN A 364 -1.03 -5.59 -3.42
C ASN A 364 -0.83 -4.07 -3.37
N LEU A 365 -1.42 -3.32 -4.32
CA LEU A 365 -1.39 -1.86 -4.31
C LEU A 365 -2.30 -1.31 -3.21
N SER A 366 -1.72 -0.50 -2.33
CA SER A 366 -2.42 0.20 -1.26
C SER A 366 -2.17 1.70 -1.37
N VAL A 367 -3.25 2.48 -1.45
CA VAL A 367 -3.20 3.94 -1.44
C VAL A 367 -3.01 4.40 0.02
N ILE A 368 -1.93 5.14 0.27
CA ILE A 368 -1.57 5.69 1.57
C ILE A 368 -2.24 7.06 1.75
N GLU A 369 -2.17 7.90 0.72
CA GLU A 369 -2.65 9.29 0.74
C GLU A 369 -3.16 9.67 -0.65
N MET A 370 -4.24 10.45 -0.72
CA MET A 370 -4.70 11.07 -1.96
C MET A 370 -5.31 12.44 -1.65
N LYS A 371 -4.92 13.45 -2.44
CA LYS A 371 -5.39 14.84 -2.29
C LYS A 371 -6.03 15.32 -3.60
N LYS A 372 -7.10 16.09 -3.47
CA LYS A 372 -7.88 16.67 -4.56
C LYS A 372 -7.79 18.21 -4.51
N ASP A 373 -7.94 18.86 -5.65
CA ASP A 373 -8.19 20.31 -5.73
C ASP A 373 -9.68 20.64 -5.49
N ALA A 374 -10.00 21.94 -5.54
CA ALA A 374 -11.38 22.42 -5.39
C ALA A 374 -12.32 21.99 -6.55
N ASN A 375 -11.76 21.56 -7.69
CA ASN A 375 -12.50 21.08 -8.86
C ASN A 375 -12.70 19.55 -8.84
N GLY A 376 -12.20 18.86 -7.80
CA GLY A 376 -12.26 17.41 -7.66
C GLY A 376 -11.12 16.64 -8.35
N LYS A 377 -10.20 17.29 -9.06
CA LYS A 377 -9.06 16.63 -9.70
C LYS A 377 -8.03 16.19 -8.67
N ILE A 378 -7.45 15.01 -8.87
CA ILE A 378 -6.41 14.46 -8.01
C ILE A 378 -5.09 15.20 -8.28
N ILE A 379 -4.55 15.87 -7.26
CA ILE A 379 -3.30 16.65 -7.31
C ILE A 379 -2.14 15.96 -6.57
N SER A 380 -2.42 14.95 -5.75
CA SER A 380 -1.37 14.11 -5.18
C SER A 380 -1.87 12.72 -4.86
N ILE A 381 -1.00 11.72 -5.08
CA ILE A 381 -1.21 10.31 -4.77
C ILE A 381 0.06 9.80 -4.08
N LYS A 382 -0.07 9.15 -2.93
CA LYS A 382 0.99 8.36 -2.31
C LYS A 382 0.48 6.94 -2.15
N PHE A 383 1.23 5.96 -2.65
CA PHE A 383 0.84 4.55 -2.59
C PHE A 383 2.06 3.68 -2.33
N LYS A 384 1.81 2.42 -1.98
CA LYS A 384 2.84 1.37 -1.98
C LYS A 384 2.29 0.09 -2.61
N ILE A 385 3.18 -0.73 -3.14
CA ILE A 385 2.88 -2.08 -3.62
C ILE A 385 3.67 -3.03 -2.73
N THR A 386 3.01 -3.83 -1.89
CA THR A 386 3.73 -4.79 -1.04
C THR A 386 4.12 -6.01 -1.86
N SER A 387 5.40 -6.33 -1.93
CA SER A 387 5.85 -7.57 -2.58
C SER A 387 5.29 -8.79 -1.85
N THR A 388 4.93 -9.84 -2.60
CA THR A 388 4.36 -11.07 -2.02
C THR A 388 5.43 -12.05 -1.52
N ASP A 389 6.71 -11.78 -1.84
CA ASP A 389 7.74 -12.83 -1.92
C ASP A 389 8.58 -13.02 -0.65
N GLU A 390 8.46 -12.15 0.36
CA GLU A 390 9.35 -12.17 1.55
C GLU A 390 8.75 -12.82 2.83
N LYS A 391 7.58 -13.46 2.76
CA LYS A 391 6.97 -14.14 3.93
C LYS A 391 6.58 -15.60 3.71
N ASN A 392 7.26 -16.29 2.80
CA ASN A 392 7.23 -17.76 2.70
C ASN A 392 8.67 -18.32 2.74
N LYS A 393 9.27 -18.35 3.94
CA LYS A 393 10.47 -19.14 4.23
C LYS A 393 10.48 -19.59 5.69
#